data_AF-A0A5B9WG45-F1
#
_entry.id   AF-A0A5B9WG45-F1
#
_cell.length_a   1.000
_cell.length_b   1.000
_cell.length_c   1.000
_cell.angle_alpha   90.00
_cell.angle_beta   90.00
_cell.angle_gamma   90.00
#
_symmetry.space_group_name_H-M   'P 1'
#
loop_
_entity.id
_entity.type
_entity.pdbx_description
1 polymer ?
#
loop_
_entity_poly.entity_id
_entity_poly.type
_entity_poly.pdbx_seq_one_letter_code
_entity_poly.pdbx_strand_id
1 'polypeptide(L)'
;MDERLATAMKDGSFGAGWRPGAAAAGGPARQGRRSFFRRGAAAAAAAVAAYAGREAFGAGTNPNYLPSLYRGQNALEFQAIRTHENAHVTFLVNALGTYARPKPTFVNLVQPNLLAFAQTSKALENTGVGAYLGAAPVIYSRDYLAAAGSIMTIEARHAGYLDVLLNEIMTTNVYGDEQSFEMALSIEQVVDLAGPFIADLNGGPPLTFSTTPSPSNDVAILNFALALEYLEAEFYNVNVPRFA
;
A
#
# COMPACT_ATOMS: atom_id res chain seq x y z
N MET A 1 7.55 10.27 -29.00
CA MET A 1 7.08 9.03 -28.34
C MET A 1 8.13 7.99 -28.68
N ASP A 2 8.96 7.59 -27.70
CA ASP A 2 10.09 6.69 -27.93
C ASP A 2 9.55 5.28 -28.24
N GLU A 3 9.93 4.70 -29.38
CA GLU A 3 9.49 3.36 -29.81
C GLU A 3 9.78 2.29 -28.76
N ARG A 4 10.76 2.52 -27.87
CA ARG A 4 11.10 1.64 -26.74
C ARG A 4 9.96 1.49 -25.72
N LEU A 5 9.18 2.54 -25.47
CA LEU A 5 7.99 2.48 -24.59
C LEU A 5 6.89 1.60 -25.19
N ALA A 6 6.70 1.67 -26.50
CA ALA A 6 5.67 0.89 -27.18
C ALA A 6 6.04 -0.61 -27.30
N THR A 7 7.33 -0.95 -27.32
CA THR A 7 7.80 -2.34 -27.40
C THR A 7 7.73 -3.05 -26.05
N ALA A 8 8.05 -2.38 -24.94
CA ALA A 8 7.88 -2.94 -23.59
C ALA A 8 6.40 -3.22 -23.25
N MET A 9 5.48 -2.46 -23.84
CA MET A 9 4.02 -2.62 -23.65
C MET A 9 3.40 -3.78 -24.45
N LYS A 10 4.18 -4.52 -25.25
CA LYS A 10 3.65 -5.56 -26.18
C LYS A 10 4.14 -6.98 -25.92
N ASP A 11 5.09 -7.21 -25.03
CA ASP A 11 5.73 -8.54 -24.92
C ASP A 11 4.96 -9.54 -24.03
N GLY A 12 3.82 -9.15 -23.46
CA GLY A 12 2.98 -10.08 -22.71
C GLY A 12 3.67 -10.63 -21.47
N SER A 13 4.55 -9.85 -20.83
CA SER A 13 5.22 -10.21 -19.58
C SER A 13 4.29 -10.19 -18.35
N PHE A 14 3.08 -10.74 -18.48
CA PHE A 14 2.35 -11.31 -17.36
C PHE A 14 2.53 -12.82 -17.51
N GLY A 15 3.57 -13.35 -16.85
CA GLY A 15 4.15 -14.67 -17.10
C GLY A 15 3.14 -15.73 -17.58
N ALA A 16 3.39 -16.30 -18.77
CA ALA A 16 2.77 -17.47 -19.40
C ALA A 16 1.24 -17.72 -19.33
N GLY A 17 0.41 -16.91 -18.66
CA GLY A 17 -0.93 -17.38 -18.25
C GLY A 17 -2.02 -16.34 -18.03
N TRP A 18 -1.83 -15.06 -18.34
CA TRP A 18 -2.81 -14.03 -17.95
C TRP A 18 -3.31 -13.16 -19.11
N ARG A 19 -4.61 -12.81 -19.10
CA ARG A 19 -5.30 -11.94 -20.08
C ARG A 19 -6.51 -11.20 -19.46
N PRO A 20 -6.66 -9.88 -19.65
CA PRO A 20 -7.94 -9.19 -19.46
C PRO A 20 -8.33 -8.20 -20.59
N GLY A 21 -9.64 -8.16 -20.85
CA GLY A 21 -10.30 -7.45 -21.95
C GLY A 21 -10.76 -6.01 -21.68
N ALA A 22 -11.14 -5.36 -22.79
CA ALA A 22 -11.55 -3.96 -23.01
C ALA A 22 -12.75 -3.48 -22.17
N ALA A 23 -12.90 -2.21 -21.77
CA ALA A 23 -13.39 -1.12 -22.64
C ALA A 23 -13.30 0.32 -22.03
N ALA A 24 -13.18 1.31 -22.92
CA ALA A 24 -12.94 2.77 -22.83
C ALA A 24 -13.87 3.62 -21.90
N ALA A 25 -13.35 4.64 -21.17
CA ALA A 25 -13.31 6.12 -21.41
C ALA A 25 -14.58 6.89 -20.96
N GLY A 26 -14.58 8.09 -20.33
CA GLY A 26 -13.59 9.07 -19.86
C GLY A 26 -14.30 10.31 -19.26
N GLY A 27 -13.59 11.22 -18.56
CA GLY A 27 -14.10 12.54 -18.10
C GLY A 27 -13.06 13.36 -17.29
N PRO A 28 -13.06 14.73 -17.30
CA PRO A 28 -11.87 15.53 -16.98
C PRO A 28 -11.82 16.24 -15.59
N ALA A 29 -10.62 16.18 -14.99
CA ALA A 29 -9.76 17.13 -14.23
C ALA A 29 -10.30 18.39 -13.48
N ARG A 30 -9.79 18.66 -12.24
CA ARG A 30 -8.63 19.56 -11.94
C ARG A 30 -8.43 19.94 -10.43
N GLN A 31 -7.20 19.69 -9.95
CA GLN A 31 -6.24 20.47 -9.13
C GLN A 31 -6.58 21.19 -7.80
N GLY A 32 -5.69 21.01 -6.80
CA GLY A 32 -5.46 22.02 -5.74
C GLY A 32 -4.48 21.71 -4.58
N ARG A 33 -3.20 21.46 -4.88
CA ARG A 33 -1.99 21.48 -4.00
C ARG A 33 -2.09 22.10 -2.58
N ARG A 34 -1.45 21.46 -1.58
CA ARG A 34 -0.30 22.03 -0.82
C ARG A 34 0.32 21.04 0.19
N SER A 35 1.65 20.98 0.16
CA SER A 35 2.59 20.26 1.03
C SER A 35 2.50 20.66 2.50
N PHE A 36 2.84 19.77 3.45
CA PHE A 36 3.77 20.08 4.56
C PHE A 36 4.36 18.82 5.20
N PHE A 37 5.68 18.80 5.38
CA PHE A 37 6.47 17.69 5.92
C PHE A 37 6.88 17.92 7.38
N ARG A 38 7.17 16.79 8.06
CA ARG A 38 7.98 16.56 9.28
C ARG A 38 7.25 16.53 10.64
N ARG A 39 7.03 15.31 11.13
CA ARG A 39 7.00 14.96 12.57
C ARG A 39 7.79 13.66 12.80
N GLY A 40 8.49 13.55 13.94
CA GLY A 40 9.45 12.47 14.25
C GLY A 40 8.82 11.13 14.64
N ALA A 41 9.65 10.10 14.85
CA ALA A 41 9.28 8.68 15.00
C ALA A 41 8.12 8.35 15.95
N ALA A 42 8.13 8.91 17.16
CA ALA A 42 7.05 8.69 18.12
C ALA A 42 5.72 9.32 17.67
N ALA A 43 5.79 10.42 16.92
CA ALA A 43 4.63 11.08 16.35
C ALA A 43 4.13 10.38 15.08
N ALA A 44 4.96 9.62 14.35
CA ALA A 44 4.51 8.83 13.19
C ALA A 44 3.64 7.65 13.64
N ALA A 45 4.09 6.86 14.63
CA ALA A 45 3.29 5.79 15.22
C ALA A 45 1.99 6.33 15.86
N ALA A 46 2.07 7.46 16.57
CA ALA A 46 0.89 8.09 17.16
C ALA A 46 -0.05 8.76 16.13
N ALA A 47 0.48 9.30 15.02
CA ALA A 47 -0.35 9.89 13.96
C ALA A 47 -1.09 8.80 13.18
N VAL A 48 -0.42 7.69 12.87
CA VAL A 48 -1.04 6.53 12.20
C VAL A 48 -2.03 5.85 13.13
N ALA A 49 -1.71 5.67 14.42
CA ALA A 49 -2.66 5.19 15.43
C ALA A 49 -3.83 6.17 15.67
N ALA A 50 -3.63 7.48 15.49
CA ALA A 50 -4.70 8.48 15.61
C ALA A 50 -5.68 8.42 14.43
N TYR A 51 -5.24 8.01 13.23
CA TYR A 51 -6.14 7.71 12.11
C TYR A 51 -6.87 6.37 12.30
N ALA A 52 -6.25 5.39 12.96
CA ALA A 52 -6.80 4.04 13.14
C ALA A 52 -8.00 3.90 14.09
N GLY A 53 -8.58 5.00 14.61
CA GLY A 53 -9.94 5.03 15.17
C GLY A 53 -10.28 4.07 16.32
N ARG A 54 -10.24 4.60 17.55
CA ARG A 54 -10.83 4.10 18.81
C ARG A 54 -10.13 2.93 19.52
N GLU A 55 -10.06 3.07 20.83
CA GLU A 55 -9.44 2.11 21.74
C GLU A 55 -10.03 0.71 21.54
N ALA A 56 -9.15 -0.27 21.31
CA ALA A 56 -9.48 -1.68 21.33
C ALA A 56 -10.37 -1.97 22.54
N PHE A 57 -11.60 -2.43 22.29
CA PHE A 57 -12.49 -2.87 23.35
C PHE A 57 -11.77 -3.93 24.19
N GLY A 58 -11.36 -3.55 25.40
CA GLY A 58 -10.65 -4.42 26.33
C GLY A 58 -9.15 -4.57 26.02
N ALA A 59 -8.42 -3.47 25.87
CA ALA A 59 -6.96 -3.49 25.99
C ALA A 59 -6.57 -4.09 27.36
N GLY A 60 -6.22 -5.38 27.36
CA GLY A 60 -5.41 -5.93 28.44
C GLY A 60 -4.18 -5.05 28.60
N THR A 61 -3.73 -4.83 29.83
CA THR A 61 -2.61 -3.95 30.19
C THR A 61 -1.25 -4.34 29.59
N ASN A 62 -1.19 -5.36 28.74
CA ASN A 62 0.02 -5.89 28.13
C ASN A 62 0.16 -5.40 26.67
N PRO A 63 1.07 -4.44 26.37
CA PRO A 63 1.30 -3.94 25.02
C PRO A 63 1.96 -4.97 24.08
N ASN A 64 2.27 -6.18 24.55
CA ASN A 64 2.77 -7.29 23.74
C ASN A 64 1.72 -8.37 23.47
N TYR A 65 0.48 -8.20 23.94
CA TYR A 65 -0.57 -9.20 23.75
C TYR A 65 -1.36 -8.94 22.47
N LEU A 66 -1.45 -9.94 21.60
CA LEU A 66 -2.45 -10.05 20.54
C LEU A 66 -3.18 -11.38 20.70
N PRO A 67 -4.50 -11.43 20.44
CA PRO A 67 -5.20 -12.70 20.38
C PRO A 67 -4.61 -13.58 19.27
N SER A 68 -4.70 -14.90 19.43
CA SER A 68 -4.32 -15.84 18.39
C SER A 68 -5.28 -17.02 18.40
N LEU A 69 -5.94 -17.28 17.27
CA LEU A 69 -6.91 -18.37 17.14
C LEU A 69 -6.24 -19.74 17.33
N TYR A 70 -5.03 -19.89 16.77
CA TYR A 70 -4.20 -21.08 16.88
C TYR A 70 -2.77 -20.69 17.24
N ARG A 71 -2.08 -21.57 17.98
CA ARG A 71 -0.69 -21.33 18.38
C ARG A 71 0.19 -21.09 17.15
N GLY A 72 0.83 -19.93 17.10
CA GLY A 72 1.77 -19.56 16.03
C GLY A 72 1.12 -18.99 14.77
N GLN A 73 -0.22 -18.89 14.71
CA GLN A 73 -0.90 -18.37 13.52
C GLN A 73 -0.43 -16.94 13.18
N ASN A 74 -0.30 -16.07 14.18
CA ASN A 74 0.08 -14.68 13.94
C ASN A 74 1.47 -14.59 13.28
N ALA A 75 2.41 -15.44 13.71
CA ALA A 75 3.73 -15.48 13.10
C ALA A 75 3.67 -15.92 11.63
N LEU A 76 2.85 -16.94 11.31
CA LEU A 76 2.66 -17.39 9.94
C LEU A 76 2.04 -16.31 9.05
N GLU A 77 1.01 -15.61 9.53
CA GLU A 77 0.35 -14.54 8.77
C GLU A 77 1.30 -13.37 8.54
N PHE A 78 2.02 -12.90 9.55
CA PHE A 78 3.01 -11.83 9.37
C PHE A 78 4.16 -12.24 8.44
N GLN A 79 4.60 -13.50 8.47
CA GLN A 79 5.59 -14.02 7.52
C GLN A 79 5.04 -14.11 6.09
N ALA A 80 3.76 -14.46 5.93
CA ALA A 80 3.08 -14.49 4.64
C ALA A 80 2.95 -13.08 4.05
N ILE A 81 2.44 -12.12 4.82
CA ILE A 81 2.32 -10.71 4.42
C ILE A 81 3.68 -10.19 3.96
N ARG A 82 4.73 -10.32 4.77
CA ARG A 82 6.11 -9.95 4.37
C ARG A 82 6.52 -10.57 3.03
N THR A 83 6.17 -11.83 2.80
CA THR A 83 6.52 -12.53 1.55
C THR A 83 5.76 -11.93 0.36
N HIS A 84 4.49 -11.59 0.53
CA HIS A 84 3.67 -10.95 -0.48
C HIS A 84 4.18 -9.53 -0.80
N GLU A 85 4.49 -8.71 0.20
CA GLU A 85 5.02 -7.35 -0.03
C GLU A 85 6.32 -7.36 -0.85
N ASN A 86 7.24 -8.28 -0.52
CA ASN A 86 8.47 -8.45 -1.31
C ASN A 86 8.16 -8.94 -2.74
N ALA A 87 7.12 -9.74 -2.93
CA ALA A 87 6.69 -10.22 -4.25
C ALA A 87 6.02 -9.10 -5.07
N HIS A 88 5.21 -8.24 -4.46
CA HIS A 88 4.61 -7.06 -5.10
C HIS A 88 5.68 -6.10 -5.59
N VAL A 89 6.67 -5.79 -4.76
CA VAL A 89 7.87 -5.01 -5.16
C VAL A 89 8.54 -5.64 -6.38
N THR A 90 8.82 -6.94 -6.31
CA THR A 90 9.49 -7.67 -7.42
C THR A 90 8.67 -7.58 -8.71
N PHE A 91 7.36 -7.78 -8.60
CA PHE A 91 6.45 -7.67 -9.73
C PHE A 91 6.46 -6.27 -10.35
N LEU A 92 6.32 -5.22 -9.55
CA LEU A 92 6.28 -3.83 -10.04
C LEU A 92 7.62 -3.38 -10.63
N VAL A 93 8.75 -3.74 -10.01
CA VAL A 93 10.09 -3.47 -10.56
C VAL A 93 10.24 -4.12 -11.93
N ASN A 94 9.80 -5.37 -12.09
CA ASN A 94 9.84 -6.06 -13.38
C ASN A 94 8.91 -5.42 -14.41
N ALA A 95 7.69 -5.06 -14.03
CA ALA A 95 6.72 -4.42 -14.91
C ALA A 95 7.18 -3.02 -15.39
N LEU A 96 7.88 -2.28 -14.52
CA LEU A 96 8.40 -0.95 -14.83
C LEU A 96 9.74 -0.99 -15.60
N GLY A 97 10.55 -2.04 -15.42
CA GLY A 97 11.87 -2.16 -16.03
C GLY A 97 12.75 -0.94 -15.75
N THR A 98 13.28 -0.30 -16.78
CA THR A 98 14.12 0.91 -16.64
C THR A 98 13.35 2.15 -16.16
N TYR A 99 12.02 2.12 -16.14
CA TYR A 99 11.19 3.19 -15.59
C TYR A 99 10.93 3.06 -14.09
N ALA A 100 11.44 2.00 -13.46
CA ALA A 100 11.27 1.79 -12.03
C ALA A 100 11.97 2.90 -11.25
N ARG A 101 11.25 3.53 -10.32
CA ARG A 101 11.80 4.52 -9.42
C ARG A 101 12.88 3.89 -8.54
N PRO A 102 13.88 4.67 -8.10
CA PRO A 102 14.73 4.26 -7.00
C PRO A 102 13.89 4.05 -5.74
N LYS A 103 14.26 3.04 -4.95
CA LYS A 103 13.68 2.77 -3.63
C LYS A 103 13.86 3.99 -2.71
N PRO A 104 12.79 4.51 -2.08
CA PRO A 104 12.88 5.61 -1.13
C PRO A 104 13.74 5.28 0.10
N THR A 105 14.20 6.32 0.80
CA THR A 105 14.78 6.18 2.14
C THR A 105 13.66 6.30 3.16
N PHE A 106 13.48 5.28 3.99
CA PHE A 106 12.42 5.22 4.99
C PHE A 106 12.93 5.50 6.40
N VAL A 107 12.01 6.01 7.24
CA VAL A 107 12.22 6.30 8.66
C VAL A 107 11.04 5.77 9.47
N ASN A 108 11.19 5.69 10.79
CA ASN A 108 10.09 5.37 11.71
C ASN A 108 9.49 3.96 11.52
N LEU A 109 10.21 3.03 10.87
CA LEU A 109 9.70 1.69 10.59
C LEU A 109 9.74 0.76 11.82
N VAL A 110 10.72 0.91 12.70
CA VAL A 110 10.93 0.01 13.84
C VAL A 110 9.85 0.19 14.90
N GLN A 111 9.07 -0.85 15.17
CA GLN A 111 7.99 -0.81 16.16
C GLN A 111 8.46 -1.28 17.54
N PRO A 112 7.96 -0.63 18.63
CA PRO A 112 8.43 -0.88 19.98
C PRO A 112 7.91 -2.19 20.58
N ASN A 113 6.78 -2.71 20.09
CA ASN A 113 6.15 -3.93 20.58
C ASN A 113 5.22 -4.52 19.51
N LEU A 114 4.72 -5.73 19.76
CA LEU A 114 3.87 -6.48 18.85
C LEU A 114 2.53 -5.76 18.57
N LEU A 115 1.94 -5.08 19.56
CA LEU A 115 0.70 -4.33 19.36
C LEU A 115 0.90 -3.14 18.40
N ALA A 116 1.96 -2.34 18.60
CA ALA A 116 2.30 -1.23 17.72
C ALA A 116 2.66 -1.70 16.31
N PHE A 117 3.28 -2.89 16.20
CA PHE A 117 3.51 -3.55 14.92
C PHE A 117 2.19 -3.85 14.20
N ALA A 118 1.26 -4.55 14.85
CA ALA A 118 -0.04 -4.86 14.25
C ALA A 118 -0.85 -3.60 13.89
N GLN A 119 -0.86 -2.58 14.76
CA GLN A 119 -1.57 -1.32 14.50
C GLN A 119 -1.00 -0.56 13.29
N THR A 120 0.32 -0.52 13.15
CA THR A 120 0.95 0.13 12.00
C THR A 120 0.76 -0.71 10.73
N SER A 121 0.86 -2.04 10.82
CA SER A 121 0.49 -2.96 9.74
C SER A 121 -0.92 -2.66 9.22
N LYS A 122 -1.93 -2.67 10.11
CA LYS A 122 -3.34 -2.39 9.72
C LYS A 122 -3.46 -1.12 8.89
N ALA A 123 -2.82 -0.05 9.34
CA ALA A 123 -2.92 1.24 8.68
C ALA A 123 -2.21 1.27 7.32
N LEU A 124 -1.06 0.59 7.18
CA LEU A 124 -0.38 0.47 5.89
C LEU A 124 -1.22 -0.33 4.90
N GLU A 125 -1.65 -1.56 5.25
CA GLU A 125 -2.43 -2.40 4.34
C GLU A 125 -3.73 -1.69 3.90
N ASN A 126 -4.46 -1.06 4.82
CA ASN A 126 -5.66 -0.30 4.47
C ASN A 126 -5.34 0.93 3.59
N THR A 127 -4.17 1.55 3.74
CA THR A 127 -3.68 2.60 2.83
C THR A 127 -3.42 2.02 1.44
N GLY A 128 -2.79 0.85 1.35
CA GLY A 128 -2.56 0.11 0.10
C GLY A 128 -3.85 -0.19 -0.65
N VAL A 129 -4.84 -0.76 0.04
CA VAL A 129 -6.19 -1.02 -0.52
C VAL A 129 -6.80 0.25 -1.13
N GLY A 130 -6.87 1.32 -0.34
CA GLY A 130 -7.47 2.58 -0.79
C GLY A 130 -6.69 3.25 -1.92
N ALA A 131 -5.36 3.13 -1.93
CA ALA A 131 -4.49 3.67 -2.97
C ALA A 131 -4.72 2.96 -4.32
N TYR A 132 -4.74 1.62 -4.33
CA TYR A 132 -5.02 0.84 -5.53
C TYR A 132 -6.42 1.14 -6.07
N LEU A 133 -7.43 1.18 -5.19
CA LEU A 133 -8.80 1.48 -5.59
C LEU A 133 -8.93 2.91 -6.15
N GLY A 134 -8.23 3.89 -5.55
CA GLY A 134 -8.21 5.27 -6.02
C GLY A 134 -7.52 5.47 -7.37
N ALA A 135 -6.50 4.67 -7.67
CA ALA A 135 -5.81 4.71 -8.96
C ALA A 135 -6.58 3.97 -10.07
N ALA A 136 -7.36 2.93 -9.73
CA ALA A 136 -8.02 2.04 -10.69
C ALA A 136 -8.80 2.76 -11.82
N PRO A 137 -9.59 3.83 -11.56
CA PRO A 137 -10.34 4.51 -12.62
C PRO A 137 -9.49 5.21 -13.68
N VAL A 138 -8.22 5.49 -13.37
CA VAL A 138 -7.32 6.28 -14.22
C VAL A 138 -6.16 5.49 -14.82
N ILE A 139 -6.16 4.16 -14.62
CA ILE A 139 -5.29 3.23 -15.34
C ILE A 139 -5.80 3.06 -16.78
N TYR A 140 -4.93 3.31 -17.75
CA TYR A 140 -5.21 3.20 -19.17
C TYR A 140 -5.13 1.75 -19.67
N SER A 141 -4.08 1.04 -19.30
CA SER A 141 -3.86 -0.36 -19.67
C SER A 141 -4.79 -1.29 -18.90
N ARG A 142 -5.59 -2.08 -19.63
CA ARG A 142 -6.46 -3.11 -19.03
C ARG A 142 -5.65 -4.17 -18.30
N ASP A 143 -4.45 -4.41 -18.80
CA ASP A 143 -3.53 -5.30 -18.18
C ASP A 143 -3.11 -4.75 -16.80
N TYR A 144 -2.57 -3.53 -16.75
CA TYR A 144 -2.17 -2.95 -15.47
C TYR A 144 -3.34 -2.79 -14.49
N LEU A 145 -4.55 -2.55 -14.99
CA LEU A 145 -5.76 -2.50 -14.16
C LEU A 145 -6.05 -3.86 -13.49
N ALA A 146 -5.97 -4.96 -14.24
CA ALA A 146 -6.21 -6.28 -13.69
C ALA A 146 -5.08 -6.73 -12.75
N ALA A 147 -3.83 -6.30 -13.00
CA ALA A 147 -2.72 -6.55 -12.08
C ALA A 147 -2.89 -5.76 -10.77
N ALA A 148 -3.24 -4.48 -10.87
CA ALA A 148 -3.58 -3.64 -9.72
C ALA A 148 -4.73 -4.23 -8.90
N GLY A 149 -5.79 -4.70 -9.57
CA GLY A 149 -6.90 -5.39 -8.91
C GLY A 149 -6.47 -6.67 -8.19
N SER A 150 -5.53 -7.44 -8.76
CA SER A 150 -5.00 -8.64 -8.10
C SER A 150 -4.27 -8.29 -6.80
N ILE A 151 -3.39 -7.28 -6.81
CA ILE A 151 -2.65 -6.85 -5.62
C ILE A 151 -3.64 -6.32 -4.56
N MET A 152 -4.52 -5.39 -4.95
CA MET A 152 -5.54 -4.82 -4.07
C MET A 152 -6.37 -5.86 -3.31
N THR A 153 -6.71 -6.99 -3.95
CA THR A 153 -7.47 -8.05 -3.27
C THR A 153 -6.66 -8.87 -2.26
N ILE A 154 -5.33 -8.88 -2.38
CA ILE A 154 -4.42 -9.45 -1.39
C ILE A 154 -4.24 -8.45 -0.24
N GLU A 155 -3.99 -7.17 -0.53
CA GLU A 155 -3.97 -6.08 0.46
C GLU A 155 -5.21 -6.11 1.35
N ALA A 156 -6.40 -6.25 0.74
CA ALA A 156 -7.66 -6.29 1.48
C ALA A 156 -7.78 -7.50 2.42
N ARG A 157 -7.14 -8.63 2.09
CA ARG A 157 -7.10 -9.81 2.98
C ARG A 157 -6.13 -9.60 4.13
N HIS A 158 -5.00 -8.95 3.89
CA HIS A 158 -4.06 -8.58 4.94
C HIS A 158 -4.72 -7.60 5.92
N ALA A 159 -5.30 -6.51 5.40
CA ALA A 159 -6.03 -5.51 6.17
C ALA A 159 -7.12 -6.15 7.04
N GLY A 160 -8.01 -6.95 6.44
CA GLY A 160 -9.08 -7.61 7.18
C GLY A 160 -8.61 -8.61 8.23
N TYR A 161 -7.47 -9.30 8.01
CA TYR A 161 -6.84 -10.12 9.05
C TYR A 161 -6.36 -9.26 10.23
N LEU A 162 -5.69 -8.15 9.95
CA LEU A 162 -5.14 -7.25 10.96
C LEU A 162 -6.24 -6.57 11.77
N ASP A 163 -7.36 -6.22 11.14
CA ASP A 163 -8.54 -5.69 11.83
C ASP A 163 -9.07 -6.70 12.86
N VAL A 164 -9.31 -7.94 12.44
CA VAL A 164 -9.79 -8.99 13.36
C VAL A 164 -8.76 -9.28 14.45
N LEU A 165 -7.47 -9.29 14.12
CA LEU A 165 -6.39 -9.48 15.07
C LEU A 165 -6.38 -8.38 16.15
N LEU A 166 -6.75 -7.16 15.79
CA LEU A 166 -6.87 -6.01 16.68
C LEU A 166 -8.26 -5.89 17.34
N ASN A 167 -9.10 -6.92 17.21
CA ASN A 167 -10.46 -6.96 17.74
C ASN A 167 -11.38 -5.88 17.14
N GLU A 168 -11.20 -5.61 15.85
CA GLU A 168 -12.04 -4.72 15.03
C GLU A 168 -12.86 -5.52 14.01
N ILE A 169 -13.80 -4.83 13.34
CA ILE A 169 -14.58 -5.43 12.27
C ILE A 169 -13.67 -5.55 11.03
N MET A 170 -13.69 -6.70 10.36
CA MET A 170 -12.85 -7.01 9.19
C MET A 170 -12.97 -6.02 8.02
N THR A 171 -14.02 -5.20 7.98
CA THR A 171 -14.33 -4.23 6.92
C THR A 171 -14.13 -2.79 7.38
N THR A 172 -13.20 -2.59 8.33
CA THR A 172 -12.85 -1.28 8.85
C THR A 172 -11.72 -0.67 8.01
N ASN A 173 -11.93 0.53 7.48
CA ASN A 173 -10.93 1.21 6.66
C ASN A 173 -9.82 1.87 7.50
N VAL A 174 -8.87 2.53 6.82
CA VAL A 174 -7.73 3.23 7.46
C VAL A 174 -8.13 4.33 8.47
N TYR A 175 -9.36 4.85 8.40
CA TYR A 175 -9.88 5.89 9.29
C TYR A 175 -10.73 5.33 10.45
N GLY A 176 -10.88 4.01 10.55
CA GLY A 176 -11.67 3.37 11.59
C GLY A 176 -13.17 3.29 11.30
N ASP A 177 -13.60 3.57 10.06
CA ASP A 177 -15.00 3.44 9.66
C ASP A 177 -15.30 2.04 9.13
N GLU A 178 -16.36 1.39 9.61
CA GLU A 178 -16.90 0.16 9.02
C GLU A 178 -17.60 0.47 7.70
N GLN A 179 -17.32 -0.31 6.66
CA GLN A 179 -17.82 -0.03 5.32
C GLN A 179 -18.41 -1.26 4.63
N SER A 180 -19.52 -1.06 3.90
CA SER A 180 -20.05 -2.06 2.96
C SER A 180 -19.38 -1.99 1.58
N PHE A 181 -18.70 -0.87 1.28
CA PHE A 181 -17.91 -0.66 0.07
C PHE A 181 -16.61 0.03 0.47
N GLU A 182 -15.50 -0.51 0.00
CA GLU A 182 -14.18 0.06 0.27
C GLU A 182 -14.07 1.51 -0.23
N MET A 183 -13.32 2.32 0.50
CA MET A 183 -13.10 3.73 0.21
C MET A 183 -11.82 3.93 -0.61
N ALA A 184 -11.99 4.42 -1.82
CA ALA A 184 -10.90 4.93 -2.63
C ALA A 184 -10.23 6.13 -1.94
N LEU A 185 -8.90 6.10 -1.81
CA LEU A 185 -8.12 7.22 -1.31
C LEU A 185 -7.66 8.13 -2.44
N SER A 186 -7.65 9.44 -2.19
CA SER A 186 -6.97 10.40 -3.07
C SER A 186 -5.46 10.28 -2.94
N ILE A 187 -4.73 10.77 -3.95
CA ILE A 187 -3.26 10.83 -3.92
C ILE A 187 -2.78 11.55 -2.64
N GLU A 188 -3.42 12.67 -2.30
CA GLU A 188 -3.07 13.46 -1.12
C GLU A 188 -3.27 12.66 0.17
N GLN A 189 -4.38 11.94 0.31
CA GLN A 189 -4.63 11.11 1.50
C GLN A 189 -3.59 10.00 1.66
N VAL A 190 -3.25 9.32 0.56
CA VAL A 190 -2.20 8.28 0.57
C VAL A 190 -0.84 8.89 0.95
N VAL A 191 -0.50 10.05 0.39
CA VAL A 191 0.76 10.75 0.73
C VAL A 191 0.77 11.23 2.18
N ASP A 192 -0.36 11.65 2.73
CA ASP A 192 -0.47 12.06 4.14
C ASP A 192 -0.31 10.86 5.09
N LEU A 193 -0.83 9.69 4.73
CA LEU A 193 -0.72 8.45 5.51
C LEU A 193 0.69 7.83 5.43
N ALA A 194 1.28 7.77 4.23
CA ALA A 194 2.60 7.17 4.01
C ALA A 194 3.78 8.13 4.27
N GLY A 195 3.57 9.43 4.07
CA GLY A 195 4.59 10.48 4.16
C GLY A 195 5.40 10.50 5.46
N PRO A 196 4.81 10.26 6.65
CA PRO A 196 5.55 10.15 7.91
C PRO A 196 6.66 9.08 7.93
N PHE A 197 6.63 8.10 7.03
CA PHE A 197 7.65 7.06 6.91
C PHE A 197 8.69 7.32 5.82
N ILE A 198 8.48 8.32 4.96
CA ILE A 198 9.35 8.59 3.80
C ILE A 198 10.25 9.79 4.11
N ALA A 199 11.55 9.55 4.28
CA ALA A 199 12.52 10.63 4.50
C ALA A 199 13.00 11.26 3.20
N ASP A 200 13.23 10.44 2.17
CA ASP A 200 13.70 10.89 0.86
C ASP A 200 13.17 9.96 -0.25
N LEU A 201 12.82 10.53 -1.40
CA LEU A 201 12.42 9.79 -2.60
C LEU A 201 13.62 9.29 -3.42
N ASN A 202 14.85 9.62 -3.00
CA ASN A 202 16.12 9.25 -3.61
C ASN A 202 16.21 9.64 -5.09
N GLY A 203 15.71 10.82 -5.43
CA GLY A 203 15.65 11.31 -6.81
C GLY A 203 14.56 10.67 -7.68
N GLY A 204 13.71 9.81 -7.11
CA GLY A 204 12.53 9.28 -7.78
C GLY A 204 11.48 10.36 -8.11
N PRO A 205 10.53 10.06 -9.00
CA PRO A 205 9.47 10.99 -9.35
C PRO A 205 8.61 11.34 -8.11
N PRO A 206 7.93 12.50 -8.11
CA PRO A 206 6.97 12.83 -7.07
C PRO A 206 5.88 11.77 -6.93
N LEU A 207 5.38 11.57 -5.72
CA LEU A 207 4.25 10.68 -5.44
C LEU A 207 2.94 11.29 -5.93
N THR A 208 2.71 11.22 -7.23
CA THR A 208 1.50 11.72 -7.88
C THR A 208 1.31 11.05 -9.24
N PHE A 209 0.06 11.03 -9.70
CA PHE A 209 -0.29 10.70 -11.07
C PHE A 209 -1.42 11.63 -11.56
N SER A 210 -1.71 11.57 -12.86
CA SER A 210 -2.77 12.35 -13.51
C SER A 210 -4.12 11.68 -13.32
N THR A 211 -5.18 12.50 -13.26
CA THR A 211 -6.57 12.02 -13.30
C THR A 211 -7.02 11.66 -14.72
N THR A 212 -6.13 11.71 -15.72
CA THR A 212 -6.44 11.40 -17.12
C THR A 212 -5.71 10.14 -17.55
N PRO A 213 -6.44 9.07 -17.95
CA PRO A 213 -5.83 7.83 -18.42
C PRO A 213 -4.90 8.07 -19.61
N SER A 214 -3.66 7.59 -19.52
CA SER A 214 -2.72 7.51 -20.64
C SER A 214 -1.60 6.50 -20.34
N PRO A 215 -0.88 5.99 -21.34
CA PRO A 215 0.30 5.15 -21.12
C PRO A 215 1.35 5.76 -20.19
N SER A 216 1.60 7.06 -20.29
CA SER A 216 2.51 7.77 -19.38
C SER A 216 1.96 7.87 -17.96
N ASN A 217 0.63 7.92 -17.81
CA ASN A 217 -0.01 7.93 -16.51
C ASN A 217 0.14 6.57 -15.82
N ASP A 218 0.06 5.47 -16.56
CA ASP A 218 0.24 4.13 -16.00
C ASP A 218 1.65 3.98 -15.39
N VAL A 219 2.68 4.49 -16.07
CA VAL A 219 4.04 4.51 -15.51
C VAL A 219 4.11 5.31 -14.21
N ALA A 220 3.39 6.43 -14.11
CA ALA A 220 3.32 7.22 -12.89
C ALA A 220 2.57 6.49 -11.76
N ILE A 221 1.45 5.82 -12.09
CA ILE A 221 0.66 5.01 -11.14
C ILE A 221 1.50 3.83 -10.62
N LEU A 222 2.17 3.09 -11.49
CA LEU A 222 3.00 1.96 -11.10
C LEU A 222 4.19 2.40 -10.24
N ASN A 223 4.80 3.56 -10.54
CA ASN A 223 5.85 4.13 -9.69
C ASN A 223 5.33 4.66 -8.35
N PHE A 224 4.08 5.13 -8.31
CA PHE A 224 3.40 5.51 -7.09
C PHE A 224 3.16 4.28 -6.21
N ALA A 225 2.56 3.22 -6.77
CA ALA A 225 2.36 1.94 -6.10
C ALA A 225 3.69 1.35 -5.62
N LEU A 226 4.72 1.30 -6.46
CA LEU A 226 6.04 0.77 -6.09
C LEU A 226 6.66 1.49 -4.88
N ALA A 227 6.35 2.76 -4.67
CA ALA A 227 6.82 3.47 -3.48
C ALA A 227 6.15 2.99 -2.18
N LEU A 228 4.87 2.63 -2.25
CA LEU A 228 4.09 2.07 -1.13
C LEU A 228 4.53 0.63 -0.86
N GLU A 229 4.64 -0.19 -1.90
CA GLU A 229 5.13 -1.56 -1.77
C GLU A 229 6.55 -1.61 -1.19
N TYR A 230 7.43 -0.67 -1.58
CA TYR A 230 8.74 -0.55 -0.94
C TYR A 230 8.64 -0.18 0.54
N LEU A 231 7.68 0.67 0.93
CA LEU A 231 7.47 1.04 2.33
C LEU A 231 7.01 -0.16 3.14
N GLU A 232 5.99 -0.87 2.66
CA GLU A 232 5.43 -2.06 3.32
C GLU A 232 6.45 -3.19 3.40
N ALA A 233 7.12 -3.52 2.29
CA ALA A 233 8.17 -4.53 2.27
C ALA A 233 9.26 -4.23 3.31
N GLU A 234 9.75 -2.99 3.39
CA GLU A 234 10.75 -2.60 4.38
C GLU A 234 10.22 -2.64 5.81
N PHE A 235 8.99 -2.17 6.02
CA PHE A 235 8.34 -2.22 7.31
C PHE A 235 8.25 -3.65 7.85
N TYR A 236 7.79 -4.61 7.04
CA TYR A 236 7.71 -6.01 7.44
C TYR A 236 9.09 -6.68 7.54
N ASN A 237 10.02 -6.39 6.64
CA ASN A 237 11.38 -6.93 6.70
C ASN A 237 12.09 -6.53 8.01
N VAL A 238 11.81 -5.33 8.54
CA VAL A 238 12.35 -4.86 9.82
C VAL A 238 11.64 -5.48 11.03
N ASN A 239 10.31 -5.62 11.00
CA ASN A 239 9.54 -5.98 12.19
C ASN A 239 9.25 -7.48 12.35
N VAL A 240 9.05 -8.22 11.26
CA VAL A 240 8.73 -9.66 11.35
C VAL A 240 9.81 -10.43 12.12
N PRO A 241 11.13 -10.29 11.85
CA PRO A 241 12.15 -11.01 12.62
C PRO A 241 12.21 -10.68 14.12
N ARG A 242 11.56 -9.59 14.55
CA ARG A 242 11.51 -9.16 15.95
C ARG A 242 10.34 -9.76 16.71
N PHE A 243 9.29 -10.16 16.01
CA PHE A 243 7.99 -10.49 16.60
C PHE A 243 7.38 -11.81 16.10
N ALA A 244 7.92 -12.44 15.06
CA ALA A 244 7.38 -13.61 14.38
C ALA A 244 8.46 -14.58 13.87
#